data_AF-A0A953JJH8-F1
#
_entry.id   AF-A0A953JJH8-F1
#
_cell.length_a   1.000
_cell.length_b   1.000
_cell.length_c   1.000
_cell.angle_alpha   90.00
_cell.angle_beta   90.00
_cell.angle_gamma   90.00
#
_symmetry.space_group_name_H-M   'P 1'
#
loop_
_entity.id
_entity.type
_entity.pdbx_description
1 polymer ?
#
loop_
_entity_poly.entity_id
_entity_poly.type
_entity_poly.pdbx_seq_one_letter_code
_entity_poly.pdbx_strand_id
1 'polypeptide(L)'
;MAGLSLPALGLFALAYSGLVLFGLANALRKLYPPQRAAWTAFLLSATVHGASVFLADPERRLPLTLFWLLPHLLMLPLLLLAARRQQQS
;
A
#
# COMPACT_ATOMS: atom_id res chain seq x y z
N MET A 1 14.50 -24.69 8.83
CA MET A 1 13.52 -23.59 8.68
C MET A 1 13.74 -22.98 7.31
N ALA A 2 12.83 -23.20 6.36
CA ALA A 2 12.98 -22.64 5.02
C ALA A 2 12.78 -21.11 5.13
N GLY A 3 13.87 -20.36 5.10
CA GLY A 3 13.82 -18.90 5.05
C GLY A 3 13.10 -18.49 3.77
N LEU A 4 12.08 -17.64 3.88
CA LEU A 4 11.48 -16.99 2.72
C LEU A 4 12.60 -16.26 1.96
N SER A 5 12.77 -16.62 0.70
CA SER A 5 13.77 -15.97 -0.17
C SER A 5 13.37 -14.49 -0.36
N LEU A 6 14.36 -13.61 -0.51
CA LEU A 6 14.13 -12.17 -0.75
C LEU A 6 13.09 -11.89 -1.87
N PRO A 7 13.05 -12.65 -2.99
CA PRO A 7 12.01 -12.49 -4.01
C PRO A 7 10.61 -12.85 -3.48
N ALA A 8 10.48 -13.90 -2.67
CA ALA A 8 9.20 -14.30 -2.09
C ALA A 8 8.67 -13.23 -1.12
N LEU A 9 9.55 -12.62 -0.32
CA LEU A 9 9.20 -11.49 0.55
C LEU A 9 8.76 -10.27 -0.26
N GLY A 10 9.45 -9.97 -1.37
CA GLY A 10 9.07 -8.87 -2.27
C GLY A 10 7.70 -9.08 -2.89
N LEU A 11 7.43 -10.27 -3.43
CA LEU A 11 6.13 -10.64 -4.00
C LEU A 11 5.02 -10.59 -2.94
N PHE A 12 5.31 -11.10 -1.74
CA PHE A 12 4.38 -11.04 -0.62
C PHE A 12 4.03 -9.60 -0.26
N ALA A 13 5.04 -8.73 -0.09
CA ALA A 13 4.82 -7.33 0.25
C ALA A 13 4.01 -6.59 -0.83
N LEU A 14 4.26 -6.91 -2.11
CA LEU A 14 3.54 -6.32 -3.23
C LEU A 14 2.09 -6.79 -3.29
N ALA A 15 1.85 -8.10 -3.14
CA ALA A 15 0.51 -8.68 -3.11
C ALA A 15 -0.30 -8.16 -1.91
N TYR A 16 0.31 -8.13 -0.73
CA TYR A 16 -0.30 -7.60 0.48
C TYR A 16 -0.65 -6.11 0.32
N SER A 17 0.28 -5.29 -0.18
CA SER A 17 0.05 -3.85 -0.40
C SER A 17 -1.06 -3.61 -1.42
N GLY A 18 -1.09 -4.39 -2.50
CA GLY A 18 -2.17 -4.35 -3.49
C GLY A 18 -3.52 -4.66 -2.85
N LEU A 19 -3.62 -5.74 -2.07
CA LEU A 19 -4.84 -6.15 -1.38
C LEU A 19 -5.33 -5.07 -0.40
N VAL A 20 -4.43 -4.54 0.43
CA VAL A 20 -4.76 -3.50 1.42
C VAL A 20 -5.25 -2.23 0.74
N LEU A 21 -4.51 -1.73 -0.26
CA LEU A 21 -4.87 -0.49 -0.94
C LEU A 21 -6.17 -0.62 -1.73
N PHE A 22 -6.37 -1.73 -2.46
CA PHE A 22 -7.62 -1.95 -3.19
C PHE A 22 -8.81 -2.14 -2.25
N GLY A 23 -8.63 -2.93 -1.19
CA GLY A 23 -9.67 -3.15 -0.19
C GLY A 23 -10.10 -1.84 0.48
N LEU A 24 -9.12 -1.04 0.89
CA LEU A 24 -9.37 0.24 1.55
C LEU A 24 -9.96 1.28 0.59
N ALA A 25 -9.44 1.38 -0.64
CA ALA A 25 -10.03 2.26 -1.65
C ALA A 25 -11.47 1.85 -1.94
N ASN A 26 -11.76 0.56 -2.09
CA ASN A 26 -13.12 0.07 -2.33
C ASN A 26 -14.06 0.38 -1.16
N ALA A 27 -13.60 0.25 0.08
CA ALA A 27 -14.38 0.63 1.26
C ALA A 27 -14.69 2.13 1.28
N LEU A 28 -13.71 2.97 0.92
CA LEU A 28 -13.82 4.43 0.91
C LEU A 28 -14.66 4.98 -0.24
N ARG A 29 -14.93 4.19 -1.29
CA ARG A 29 -15.78 4.60 -2.43
C ARG A 29 -17.22 4.92 -2.03
N LYS A 30 -17.70 4.43 -0.89
CA LYS A 30 -19.02 4.81 -0.35
C LYS A 30 -19.08 6.27 0.11
N LEU A 31 -17.93 6.88 0.38
CA LEU A 31 -17.80 8.22 0.96
C LEU A 31 -17.15 9.22 0.00
N TYR A 32 -16.27 8.74 -0.90
CA TYR A 32 -15.47 9.57 -1.79
C TYR A 32 -15.56 9.13 -3.25
N PRO A 33 -15.39 10.05 -4.21
CA PRO A 33 -15.21 9.67 -5.62
C PRO A 33 -13.96 8.79 -5.78
N PRO A 34 -13.91 7.90 -6.81
CA PRO A 34 -12.90 6.85 -6.92
C PRO A 34 -11.44 7.33 -6.79
N GLN A 35 -11.11 8.47 -7.40
CA GLN A 35 -9.76 9.06 -7.28
C GLN A 35 -9.41 9.51 -5.87
N ARG A 36 -10.36 10.16 -5.16
CA ARG A 36 -10.14 10.57 -3.77
C ARG A 36 -10.04 9.36 -2.86
N ALA A 37 -10.89 8.35 -3.07
CA ALA A 37 -10.81 7.08 -2.33
C ALA A 37 -9.44 6.40 -2.48
N ALA A 38 -8.87 6.37 -3.69
CA ALA A 38 -7.54 5.82 -3.95
C ALA A 38 -6.42 6.59 -3.22
N TRP A 39 -6.44 7.92 -3.30
CA TRP A 39 -5.47 8.76 -2.58
C TRP A 39 -5.61 8.63 -1.07
N THR A 40 -6.82 8.67 -0.54
CA THR A 40 -7.09 8.51 0.89
C THR A 40 -6.66 7.12 1.39
N ALA A 41 -6.89 6.07 0.60
CA ALA A 41 -6.41 4.72 0.93
C ALA A 41 -4.87 4.65 1.00
N PHE A 42 -4.19 5.24 0.01
CA PHE A 42 -2.74 5.35 0.03
C PHE A 42 -2.24 6.12 1.25
N LEU A 43 -2.83 7.29 1.53
CA LEU A 43 -2.40 8.14 2.63
C LEU A 43 -2.61 7.47 4.00
N LEU A 44 -3.75 6.84 4.20
CA LEU A 44 -4.05 6.07 5.40
C LEU A 44 -3.06 4.92 5.58
N SER A 45 -2.84 4.13 4.53
CA SER A 45 -1.90 3.01 4.61
C SER A 45 -0.47 3.49 4.87
N ALA A 46 -0.02 4.54 4.18
CA ALA A 46 1.30 5.13 4.39
C ALA A 46 1.47 5.69 5.81
N THR A 47 0.41 6.27 6.38
CA THR A 47 0.43 6.80 7.74
C THR A 47 0.50 5.69 8.78
N VAL A 48 -0.31 4.63 8.63
CA VAL A 48 -0.31 3.47 9.55
C VAL A 48 1.05 2.76 9.53
N HIS A 49 1.57 2.47 8.34
CA HIS A 49 2.87 1.82 8.21
C HIS A 49 4.02 2.76 8.62
N GLY A 50 3.94 4.05 8.27
CA GLY A 50 4.90 5.06 8.73
C GLY A 50 4.95 5.17 10.25
N ALA A 51 3.80 5.14 10.94
CA ALA A 51 3.75 5.12 12.39
C ALA A 51 4.37 3.84 12.96
N SER A 52 4.11 2.67 12.35
CA SER A 52 4.73 1.41 12.77
C SER A 52 6.26 1.43 12.64
N VAL A 53 6.78 2.06 11.59
CA VAL A 53 8.22 2.28 11.38
C VAL A 53 8.78 3.22 12.45
N PHE A 54 8.07 4.29 12.77
CA PHE A 54 8.52 5.27 13.77
C PHE A 54 8.69 4.64 15.16
N LEU A 55 7.82 3.70 15.51
CA LEU A 55 7.84 2.94 16.75
C LEU A 55 8.89 1.81 16.77
N ALA A 56 9.48 1.46 15.62
CA ALA A 56 10.50 0.43 15.53
C ALA A 56 11.90 0.95 15.93
N ASP A 57 12.78 0.00 16.27
CA ASP A 57 14.19 0.26 16.56
C ASP A 57 14.83 1.10 15.44
N PRO A 58 15.66 2.11 15.78
CA PRO A 58 16.26 3.02 14.80
C PRO A 58 16.97 2.30 13.64
N GLU A 59 17.67 1.21 13.95
CA GLU A 59 18.40 0.39 12.96
C GLU A 59 17.49 -0.31 11.95
N ARG A 60 16.23 -0.56 12.33
CA ARG A 60 15.23 -1.23 11.49
C ARG A 60 14.35 -0.26 10.71
N ARG A 61 14.44 1.05 11.00
CA ARG A 61 13.58 2.06 10.36
C ARG A 61 13.75 2.12 8.85
N LEU A 62 14.99 2.18 8.36
CA LEU A 62 15.28 2.24 6.92
C LEU A 62 14.76 0.99 6.18
N PRO A 63 15.13 -0.26 6.58
CA PRO A 63 14.65 -1.44 5.87
C PRO A 63 13.12 -1.60 5.96
N LEU A 64 12.48 -1.26 7.08
CA LEU A 64 11.01 -1.29 7.20
C LEU A 64 10.35 -0.22 6.33
N THR A 65 10.93 0.98 6.23
CA THR A 65 10.43 2.04 5.33
C THR A 65 10.46 1.55 3.89
N LEU A 66 11.57 0.97 3.44
CA LEU A 66 11.69 0.44 2.08
C LEU A 66 10.72 -0.73 1.85
N PHE A 67 10.59 -1.63 2.83
CA PHE A 67 9.70 -2.79 2.74
C PHE A 67 8.23 -2.38 2.59
N TRP A 68 7.80 -1.33 3.29
CA TRP A 68 6.41 -0.85 3.24
C TRP A 68 6.16 0.16 2.13
N LEU A 69 7.01 1.18 2.00
CA LEU A 69 6.77 2.31 1.11
C LEU A 69 6.94 1.93 -0.36
N LEU A 70 7.94 1.09 -0.68
CA LEU A 70 8.27 0.75 -2.06
C LEU A 70 7.09 0.01 -2.76
N PRO A 71 6.48 -1.04 -2.17
CA PRO A 71 5.37 -1.72 -2.81
C PRO A 71 4.10 -0.86 -2.88
N HIS A 72 3.86 0.00 -1.87
CA HIS A 72 2.74 0.94 -1.89
C HIS A 72 2.87 1.97 -3.01
N LEU A 73 4.07 2.51 -3.22
CA LEU A 73 4.36 3.42 -4.33
C LEU A 73 4.20 2.74 -5.69
N LEU A 74 4.64 1.48 -5.82
CA LEU A 74 4.46 0.71 -7.05
C LEU A 74 2.98 0.41 -7.35
N MET A 75 2.15 0.22 -6.32
CA MET A 75 0.72 -0.04 -6.47
C MET A 75 -0.13 1.22 -6.71
N LEU A 76 0.33 2.39 -6.28
CA LEU A 76 -0.38 3.65 -6.46
C LEU A 76 -0.79 3.97 -7.92
N PRO A 77 0.09 3.92 -8.94
CA PRO A 77 -0.30 4.22 -10.31
C PRO A 77 -1.33 3.22 -10.85
N LEU A 78 -1.26 1.95 -10.46
CA LEU A 78 -2.25 0.93 -10.80
C LEU A 78 -3.60 1.24 -10.15
N LEU A 79 -3.60 1.67 -8.88
CA LEU A 79 -4.82 2.08 -8.18
C LEU A 79 -5.47 3.30 -8.84
N LEU A 80 -4.68 4.30 -9.21
CA LEU A 80 -5.16 5.51 -9.87
C LEU A 80 -5.69 5.22 -11.27
N LEU A 81 -5.03 4.33 -12.03
CA LEU A 81 -5.52 3.87 -13.32
C LEU A 81 -6.85 3.12 -13.19
N ALA A 82 -6.96 2.22 -12.21
CA ALA A 82 -8.20 1.51 -11.93
C ALA A 82 -9.33 2.47 -11.52
N ALA A 83 -9.04 3.43 -10.64
CA ALA A 83 -9.99 4.46 -10.21
C ALA A 83 -10.48 5.32 -11.39
N ARG A 84 -9.59 5.66 -12.34
CA ARG A 84 -9.98 6.40 -13.56
C ARG A 84 -10.92 5.59 -14.44
N ARG A 85 -10.63 4.30 -14.68
CA ARG A 85 -11.51 3.41 -15.46
C ARG A 85 -12.89 3.27 -14.82
N GLN A 86 -12.93 3.19 -13.48
CA GLN A 86 -14.17 3.13 -12.72
C GLN A 86 -15.01 4.40 -12.76
N GLN A 87 -14.45 5.55 -13.15
CA GLN A 87 -15.23 6.79 -13.37
C GLN A 87 -15.84 6.87 -14.78
N GLN A 88 -15.35 6.05 -15.72
CA GLN A 88 -15.78 6.04 -17.11
C GLN A 88 -16.84 4.97 -17.41
N SER A 89 -17.11 4.07 -16.45
CA SER A 89 -18.17 3.06 -16.48
C SER A 89 -19.37 3.52 -15.67
#